data_AF-A0AAW7I7H6-F1
#
_entry.id   AF-A0AAW7I7H6-F1
#
_cell.length_a   1.000
_cell.length_b   1.000
_cell.length_c   1.000
_cell.angle_alpha   90.00
_cell.angle_beta   90.00
_cell.angle_gamma   90.00
#
_symmetry.space_group_name_H-M   'P 1'
#
loop_
_entity.id
_entity.type
_entity.pdbx_description
1 polymer ?
#
loop_
_entity_poly.entity_id
_entity_poly.type
_entity_poly.pdbx_seq_one_letter_code
_entity_poly.pdbx_strand_id
1 'polypeptide(L)'
;MELIDLNNAPPADLRKYLSENFGIDKAANTSRDKLVTEIIEQEQANGVNRDASTAPSAEAITGAPTAEQREINKEKRVKIKISRDPQSRGNDDVYASINGVAYIIQREKVADVPEPVYQVLMQATEIRYEQADDGSLIPRTVQSYPVSLVG
;
A
#
# COMPACT_ATOMS: atom_id res chain seq x y z
N MET A 1 21.30 19.20 21.53
CA MET A 1 20.98 19.08 20.11
C MET A 1 19.49 19.35 19.99
N GLU A 2 19.11 20.47 19.40
CA GLU A 2 17.70 20.84 19.25
C GLU A 2 17.19 20.17 17.97
N LEU A 3 16.18 19.31 18.08
CA LEU A 3 15.70 18.49 16.98
C LEU A 3 14.74 19.31 16.11
N ILE A 4 15.07 19.52 14.84
CA ILE A 4 14.15 20.14 13.87
C ILE A 4 12.89 19.30 13.66
N ASP A 5 11.72 19.95 13.59
CA ASP A 5 10.45 19.30 13.25
C ASP A 5 10.41 18.96 11.75
N LEU A 6 10.65 17.70 11.42
CA LEU A 6 10.66 17.20 10.04
C LEU A 6 9.30 17.23 9.35
N ASN A 7 8.18 17.36 10.09
CA ASN A 7 6.83 17.37 9.52
C ASN A 7 6.42 18.77 9.05
N ASN A 8 6.84 19.81 9.76
CA ASN A 8 6.41 21.19 9.49
C ASN A 8 7.52 22.12 8.99
N ALA A 9 8.80 21.78 9.18
CA ALA A 9 9.91 22.66 8.78
C ALA A 9 10.00 22.82 7.26
N PRO A 10 10.16 24.04 6.70
CA PRO A 10 10.34 24.24 5.27
C PRO A 10 11.67 23.66 4.77
N PRO A 11 11.81 23.36 3.46
CA PRO A 11 13.04 22.78 2.89
C PRO A 11 14.30 23.63 3.10
N ALA A 12 14.16 24.94 3.25
CA ALA A 12 15.26 25.84 3.58
C ALA A 12 15.81 25.57 4.99
N ASP A 13 14.93 25.36 5.96
CA ASP A 13 15.30 25.09 7.35
C ASP A 13 15.90 23.69 7.51
N LEU A 14 15.39 22.70 6.76
CA LEU A 14 15.99 21.35 6.71
C LEU A 14 17.43 21.38 6.16
N ARG A 15 17.70 22.18 5.13
CA ARG A 15 19.06 22.37 4.60
C ARG A 15 19.97 23.05 5.60
N LYS A 16 19.47 24.12 6.21
CA LYS A 16 20.19 24.85 7.25
C LYS A 16 20.51 23.95 8.44
N TYR A 17 19.59 23.07 8.83
CA TYR A 17 19.83 22.08 9.87
C TYR A 17 20.94 21.09 9.49
N LEU A 18 20.93 20.59 8.24
CA LEU A 18 21.99 19.71 7.72
C LEU A 18 23.36 20.38 7.69
N SER A 19 23.43 21.65 7.27
CA SER A 19 24.69 22.38 7.21
C SER A 19 25.19 22.78 8.61
N GLU A 20 24.31 23.22 9.50
CA GLU A 20 24.70 23.67 10.85
C GLU A 20 25.04 22.52 11.81
N ASN A 21 24.36 21.36 11.70
CA ASN A 21 24.57 20.24 12.64
C ASN A 21 25.51 19.16 12.08
N PHE A 22 25.55 18.98 10.76
CA PHE A 22 26.32 17.90 10.12
C PHE A 22 27.36 18.42 9.12
N GLY A 23 27.37 19.72 8.79
CA GLY A 23 28.29 20.28 7.79
C GLY A 23 27.99 19.84 6.36
N ILE A 24 26.75 19.40 6.07
CA ILE A 24 26.37 18.87 4.76
C ILE A 24 25.58 19.93 3.99
N ASP A 25 26.24 20.56 3.01
CA ASP A 25 25.59 21.47 2.07
C ASP A 25 24.92 20.70 0.93
N LYS A 26 23.58 20.69 0.92
CA LYS A 26 22.77 20.12 -0.17
C LYS A 26 22.30 21.23 -1.13
N ALA A 27 22.23 20.89 -2.41
CA ALA A 27 21.80 21.82 -3.45
C ALA A 27 20.34 22.30 -3.25
N ALA A 28 20.06 23.54 -3.66
CA ALA A 28 18.76 24.19 -3.48
C ALA A 28 17.58 23.53 -4.23
N ASN A 29 17.88 22.63 -5.17
CA ASN A 29 16.91 21.82 -5.92
C ASN A 29 16.67 20.43 -5.30
N THR A 30 17.29 20.11 -4.16
CA THR A 30 17.09 18.83 -3.46
C THR A 30 15.67 18.76 -2.90
N SER A 31 14.94 17.69 -3.20
CA SER A 31 13.57 17.49 -2.70
C SER A 31 13.53 17.41 -1.17
N ARG A 32 12.41 17.83 -0.58
CA ARG A 32 12.17 17.78 0.87
C ARG A 32 12.43 16.37 1.41
N ASP A 33 11.90 15.34 0.77
CA ASP A 33 12.08 13.93 1.16
C ASP A 33 13.55 13.51 1.24
N LYS A 34 14.37 13.95 0.28
CA LYS A 34 15.81 13.65 0.30
C LYS A 34 16.51 14.34 1.47
N LEU A 35 16.11 15.57 1.81
CA LEU A 35 16.66 16.29 2.96
C LEU A 35 16.25 15.62 4.27
N VAL A 36 14.98 15.24 4.41
CA VAL A 36 14.46 14.55 5.59
C VAL A 36 15.16 13.20 5.78
N THR A 37 15.29 12.41 4.72
CA THR A 37 15.98 11.11 4.75
C THR A 37 17.42 11.27 5.20
N GLU A 38 18.14 12.23 4.62
CA GLU A 38 19.53 12.49 5.00
C GLU A 38 19.64 12.93 6.46
N ILE A 39 18.74 13.80 6.95
CA ILE A 39 18.74 14.22 8.37
C ILE A 39 18.57 13.01 9.28
N ILE A 40 17.62 12.12 8.99
CA ILE A 40 17.36 10.92 9.78
C ILE A 40 18.59 10.01 9.79
N GLU A 41 19.21 9.79 8.62
CA GLU A 41 20.38 8.94 8.49
C GLU A 41 21.57 9.49 9.30
N GLN A 42 21.80 10.80 9.24
CA GLN A 42 22.87 11.45 9.98
C GLN A 42 22.60 11.50 11.49
N GLU A 43 21.34 11.71 11.90
CA GLU A 43 20.95 11.63 13.31
C GLU A 43 21.13 10.22 13.87
N GLN A 44 20.75 9.18 13.12
CA GLN A 44 20.99 7.79 13.48
C GLN A 44 22.48 7.47 13.58
N ALA A 45 23.30 7.95 12.63
CA ALA A 45 24.75 7.79 12.65
C ALA A 45 25.39 8.47 13.88
N ASN A 46 24.84 9.58 14.33
CA ASN A 46 25.27 10.28 15.55
C ASN A 46 24.62 9.75 16.84
N GLY A 47 23.93 8.60 16.79
CA GLY A 47 23.34 7.95 17.95
C GLY A 47 22.07 8.61 18.49
N VAL A 48 21.49 9.55 17.74
CA VAL A 48 20.22 10.22 18.05
C VAL A 48 19.10 9.40 17.45
N ASN A 49 18.51 8.52 18.26
CA ASN A 49 17.33 7.76 17.86
C ASN A 49 16.09 8.64 18.04
N ARG A 50 15.72 9.39 16.99
CA ARG A 50 14.34 9.89 16.89
C ARG A 50 13.45 8.67 16.71
N ASP A 51 12.56 8.43 17.67
CA ASP A 51 11.60 7.33 17.64
C ASP A 51 11.10 7.09 16.21
N ALA A 52 11.06 5.81 15.81
CA ALA A 52 10.75 5.29 14.48
C ALA A 52 9.42 5.77 13.86
N SER A 53 8.70 6.69 14.51
CA SER A 53 7.59 7.45 13.99
C SER A 53 8.00 8.56 13.00
N THR A 54 9.29 8.82 12.79
CA THR A 54 9.80 9.78 11.79
C THR A 54 10.68 9.16 10.70
N ALA A 55 10.73 7.83 10.60
CA ALA A 55 11.07 7.22 9.31
C ALA A 55 10.12 7.83 8.25
N PRO A 56 10.51 7.98 6.97
CA PRO A 56 9.53 8.30 5.95
C PRO A 56 8.47 7.20 6.03
N SER A 57 7.34 7.49 6.67
CA SER A 57 6.19 6.62 6.63
C SER A 57 5.96 6.33 5.17
N ALA A 58 5.60 5.10 4.83
CA ALA A 58 5.21 4.73 3.46
C ALA A 58 4.15 5.71 2.86
N GLU A 59 3.50 6.53 3.69
CA GLU A 59 2.72 7.72 3.38
C GLU A 59 3.40 8.71 2.39
N ALA A 60 4.73 8.87 2.43
CA ALA A 60 5.44 9.76 1.51
C ALA A 60 5.59 9.19 0.09
N ILE A 61 5.42 7.87 -0.08
CA ILE A 61 5.50 7.20 -1.39
C ILE A 61 4.11 7.14 -2.07
N THR A 62 3.01 7.24 -1.31
CA THR A 62 1.64 7.07 -1.83
C THR A 62 0.77 8.32 -1.80
N GLY A 63 1.28 9.45 -1.30
CA GLY A 63 0.43 10.59 -0.95
C GLY A 63 -0.31 10.31 0.36
N ALA A 64 -0.69 11.38 1.07
CA ALA A 64 -1.39 11.26 2.34
C ALA A 64 -2.62 10.33 2.18
N PRO A 65 -2.77 9.30 3.04
CA PRO A 65 -3.90 8.40 2.92
C PRO A 65 -5.19 9.20 3.07
N THR A 66 -6.09 9.07 2.09
CA THR A 66 -7.41 9.69 2.12
C THR A 66 -8.16 9.23 3.37
N ALA A 67 -9.15 10.01 3.81
CA ALA A 67 -9.94 9.65 5.00
C ALA A 67 -10.49 8.22 4.89
N GLU A 68 -10.96 7.83 3.70
CA GLU A 68 -11.44 6.49 3.37
C GLU A 68 -10.36 5.41 3.57
N GLN A 69 -9.12 5.69 3.19
CA GLN A 69 -7.98 4.78 3.36
C GLN A 69 -7.58 4.61 4.83
N ARG A 70 -7.76 5.64 5.65
CA ARG A 70 -7.51 5.56 7.10
C ARG A 70 -8.58 4.75 7.82
N GLU A 71 -9.83 4.80 7.37
CA GLU A 71 -10.91 4.02 7.95
C GLU A 71 -10.74 2.54 7.63
N ILE A 72 -10.47 2.19 6.35
CA ILE A 72 -10.29 0.80 5.94
C ILE A 72 -9.04 0.16 6.59
N ASN A 73 -7.97 0.93 6.82
CA ASN A 73 -6.77 0.41 7.51
C ASN A 73 -6.97 0.15 9.01
N LYS A 74 -8.01 0.71 9.65
CA LYS A 74 -8.34 0.43 11.06
C LYS A 74 -9.10 -0.89 11.23
N GLU A 75 -9.65 -1.43 10.15
CA GLU A 75 -10.43 -2.66 10.20
C GLU A 75 -9.54 -3.89 10.38
N LYS A 76 -10.18 -4.97 10.82
CA LYS A 76 -9.52 -6.25 11.04
C LYS A 76 -8.87 -6.72 9.75
N ARG A 77 -7.60 -7.10 9.83
CA ARG A 77 -6.86 -7.64 8.69
C ARG A 77 -6.94 -9.16 8.68
N VAL A 78 -7.11 -9.73 7.50
CA VAL A 78 -7.20 -11.16 7.25
C VAL A 78 -6.16 -11.56 6.21
N LYS A 79 -5.57 -12.74 6.41
CA LYS A 79 -4.63 -13.32 5.46
C LYS A 79 -5.41 -14.13 4.45
N ILE A 80 -5.28 -13.78 3.18
CA ILE A 80 -5.96 -14.47 2.09
C ILE A 80 -4.93 -14.98 1.09
N LYS A 81 -5.27 -16.09 0.45
CA LYS A 81 -4.58 -16.58 -0.74
C LYS A 81 -5.58 -16.64 -1.89
N ILE A 82 -5.23 -16.00 -3.00
CA ILE A 82 -6.00 -16.10 -4.25
C ILE A 82 -5.25 -17.04 -5.17
N SER A 83 -5.88 -18.17 -5.50
CA SER A 83 -5.28 -19.15 -6.40
C SER A 83 -5.35 -18.71 -7.86
N ARG A 84 -4.40 -19.18 -8.67
CA ARG A 84 -4.49 -19.06 -10.13
C ARG A 84 -5.52 -20.04 -10.65
N ASP A 85 -6.45 -19.54 -11.45
CA ASP A 85 -7.47 -20.34 -12.11
C ASP A 85 -7.21 -20.27 -13.62
N PRO A 86 -6.97 -21.41 -14.30
CA PRO A 86 -6.68 -21.42 -15.74
C PRO A 86 -7.88 -21.00 -16.60
N GLN A 87 -9.10 -21.00 -16.05
CA GLN A 87 -10.33 -20.56 -16.69
C GLN A 87 -10.78 -19.16 -16.27
N SER A 88 -10.17 -18.53 -15.25
CA SER A 88 -10.52 -17.18 -14.79
C SER A 88 -9.39 -16.19 -15.08
N ARG A 89 -9.67 -15.21 -15.94
CA ARG A 89 -8.86 -14.00 -16.26
C ARG A 89 -7.44 -14.01 -15.68
N GLY A 90 -6.58 -14.82 -16.31
CA GLY A 90 -5.13 -14.69 -16.27
C GLY A 90 -4.43 -14.91 -14.93
N ASN A 91 -3.12 -15.11 -15.05
CA ASN A 91 -2.16 -15.17 -13.95
C ASN A 91 -1.92 -13.81 -13.27
N ASP A 92 -2.67 -12.79 -13.66
CA ASP A 92 -2.48 -11.40 -13.26
C ASP A 92 -2.96 -11.13 -11.83
N ASP A 93 -2.38 -10.09 -11.25
CA ASP A 93 -2.73 -9.59 -9.93
C ASP A 93 -4.20 -9.14 -9.89
N VAL A 94 -4.84 -9.38 -8.75
CA VAL A 94 -6.25 -9.05 -8.55
C VAL A 94 -6.37 -7.60 -8.10
N TYR A 95 -7.09 -6.81 -8.89
CA TYR A 95 -7.46 -5.45 -8.54
C TYR A 95 -8.80 -5.45 -7.81
N ALA A 96 -8.85 -4.83 -6.63
CA ALA A 96 -10.08 -4.59 -5.88
C ALA A 96 -10.10 -3.14 -5.40
N SER A 97 -11.24 -2.47 -5.51
CA SER A 97 -11.40 -1.12 -4.97
C SER A 97 -12.60 -1.04 -4.04
N ILE A 98 -12.42 -0.37 -2.90
CA ILE A 98 -13.46 -0.13 -1.90
C ILE A 98 -13.38 1.34 -1.50
N ASN A 99 -14.48 2.07 -1.60
CA ASN A 99 -14.59 3.48 -1.22
C ASN A 99 -13.39 4.31 -1.73
N GLY A 100 -13.13 4.25 -3.04
CA GLY A 100 -12.05 5.01 -3.68
C GLY A 100 -10.63 4.48 -3.43
N VAL A 101 -10.45 3.51 -2.53
CA VAL A 101 -9.16 2.90 -2.22
C VAL A 101 -8.94 1.66 -3.06
N ALA A 102 -7.90 1.69 -3.89
CA ALA A 102 -7.49 0.57 -4.72
C ALA A 102 -6.47 -0.33 -4.01
N TYR A 103 -6.66 -1.64 -4.14
CA TYR A 103 -5.78 -2.70 -3.68
C TYR A 103 -5.39 -3.58 -4.86
N ILE A 104 -4.10 -3.86 -4.97
CA ILE A 104 -3.55 -4.83 -5.93
C ILE A 104 -3.04 -6.01 -5.11
N ILE A 105 -3.64 -7.17 -5.32
CA ILE A 105 -3.40 -8.39 -4.55
C ILE A 105 -2.71 -9.41 -5.44
N GLN A 106 -1.50 -9.79 -5.05
CA GLN A 106 -0.70 -10.76 -5.80
C GLN A 106 -1.26 -12.18 -5.64
N ARG A 107 -1.57 -12.85 -6.75
CA ARG A 107 -2.01 -14.26 -6.74
C ARG A 107 -0.90 -15.19 -6.30
N GLU A 108 -1.27 -16.37 -5.79
CA GLU A 108 -0.39 -17.40 -5.21
C GLU A 108 0.42 -17.00 -3.98
N LYS A 109 0.34 -15.73 -3.55
CA LYS A 109 0.97 -15.26 -2.32
C LYS A 109 -0.06 -15.06 -1.24
N VAL A 110 0.37 -15.24 0.01
CA VAL A 110 -0.43 -14.86 1.17
C VAL A 110 -0.39 -13.34 1.26
N ALA A 111 -1.54 -12.72 1.01
CA ALA A 111 -1.72 -11.28 1.10
C ALA A 111 -2.49 -10.93 2.36
N ASP A 112 -2.04 -9.90 3.05
CA ASP A 112 -2.68 -9.38 4.25
C ASP A 112 -3.58 -8.20 3.86
N VAL A 113 -4.90 -8.42 3.88
CA VAL A 113 -5.89 -7.46 3.39
C VAL A 113 -6.93 -7.12 4.47
N PRO A 114 -7.52 -5.92 4.45
CA PRO A 114 -8.67 -5.59 5.30
C PRO A 114 -9.85 -6.56 5.05
N GLU A 115 -10.60 -6.90 6.10
CA GLU A 115 -11.78 -7.75 6.03
C GLU A 115 -12.82 -7.31 4.98
N PRO A 116 -13.13 -6.01 4.78
CA PRO A 116 -14.03 -5.59 3.69
C PRO A 116 -13.51 -5.96 2.30
N VAL A 117 -12.19 -5.88 2.09
CA VAL A 117 -11.55 -6.26 0.81
C VAL A 117 -11.75 -7.75 0.56
N TYR A 118 -11.60 -8.58 1.59
CA TYR A 118 -11.91 -10.00 1.52
C TYR A 118 -13.39 -10.27 1.20
N GLN A 119 -14.32 -9.57 1.85
CA GLN A 119 -15.75 -9.73 1.60
C GLN A 119 -16.14 -9.39 0.17
N VAL A 120 -15.61 -8.30 -0.39
CA VAL A 120 -15.86 -7.91 -1.79
C VAL A 120 -15.36 -8.97 -2.76
N LEU A 121 -14.15 -9.50 -2.55
CA LEU A 121 -13.61 -10.57 -3.40
C LEU A 121 -14.43 -11.86 -3.29
N MET A 122 -14.95 -12.16 -2.10
CA MET A 122 -15.79 -13.33 -1.87
C MET A 122 -17.15 -13.19 -2.57
N GLN A 123 -17.72 -11.98 -2.60
CA GLN A 123 -18.98 -11.66 -3.26
C GLN A 123 -18.85 -11.43 -4.78
N ALA A 124 -17.63 -11.27 -5.29
CA ALA A 124 -17.39 -11.09 -6.72
C ALA A 124 -17.77 -12.36 -7.50
N THR A 125 -18.82 -12.25 -8.31
CA THR A 125 -19.30 -13.33 -9.19
C THR A 125 -19.26 -12.91 -10.66
N GLU A 126 -18.94 -13.87 -11.54
CA GLU A 126 -18.97 -13.72 -12.98
C GLU A 126 -20.01 -14.66 -13.59
N ILE A 127 -20.66 -14.23 -14.66
CA ILE A 127 -21.56 -15.08 -15.45
C ILE A 127 -20.73 -15.76 -16.53
N ARG A 128 -20.60 -17.07 -16.44
CA ARG A 128 -20.00 -17.91 -17.49
C ARG A 128 -21.09 -18.59 -18.30
N TYR A 129 -20.90 -18.67 -19.61
CA TYR A 129 -21.81 -19.39 -20.48
C TYR A 129 -21.23 -20.77 -20.76
N GLU A 130 -21.94 -21.81 -20.36
CA GLU A 130 -21.64 -23.20 -20.74
C GLU A 130 -22.49 -23.55 -21.96
N GLN A 131 -21.88 -24.22 -22.94
CA GLN A 131 -22.61 -24.69 -24.11
C GLN A 131 -23.27 -26.04 -23.78
N ALA A 132 -24.59 -26.10 -23.90
CA ALA A 132 -25.35 -27.34 -23.74
C ALA A 132 -25.22 -28.22 -24.99
N ASP A 133 -25.58 -29.50 -24.86
CA ASP A 133 -25.50 -30.49 -25.95
C ASP A 133 -26.33 -30.12 -27.19
N ASP A 134 -27.33 -29.25 -27.02
CA ASP A 134 -28.18 -28.70 -28.09
C ASP A 134 -27.59 -27.44 -28.75
N GLY A 135 -26.39 -27.02 -28.33
CA GLY A 135 -25.70 -25.83 -28.82
C GLY A 135 -26.14 -24.52 -28.17
N SER A 136 -27.12 -24.53 -27.27
CA SER A 136 -27.56 -23.34 -26.53
C SER A 136 -26.54 -22.92 -25.46
N LEU A 137 -26.51 -21.62 -25.13
CA LEU A 137 -25.63 -21.08 -24.09
C LEU A 137 -26.40 -20.93 -22.78
N ILE A 138 -26.04 -21.72 -21.77
CA ILE A 138 -26.63 -21.66 -20.45
C ILE A 138 -25.77 -20.75 -19.55
N PRO A 139 -26.29 -19.62 -19.06
CA PRO A 139 -25.56 -18.78 -18.12
C PRO A 139 -25.48 -19.46 -16.75
N ARG A 140 -24.28 -19.49 -16.18
CA ARG A 140 -23.97 -19.98 -14.84
C ARG A 140 -23.22 -18.91 -14.06
N THR A 141 -23.74 -18.55 -12.90
CA THR A 141 -23.04 -17.65 -11.97
C THR A 141 -21.99 -18.45 -11.23
N VAL A 142 -20.73 -18.05 -11.37
CA VAL A 142 -19.59 -18.64 -10.66
C VAL A 142 -18.83 -17.54 -9.92
N GLN A 143 -18.07 -17.92 -8.89
CA GLN A 143 -17.21 -16.97 -8.21
C GLN A 143 -16.08 -16.51 -9.15
N SER A 144 -15.84 -15.20 -9.20
CA SER A 144 -14.82 -14.61 -10.07
C SER A 144 -13.40 -14.99 -9.63
N TYR A 145 -13.18 -15.07 -8.31
CA TYR A 145 -11.88 -15.30 -7.71
C TYR A 145 -11.94 -16.47 -6.71
N PRO A 146 -11.08 -17.50 -6.85
CA PRO A 146 -10.98 -18.57 -5.87
C PRO A 146 -10.16 -18.08 -4.66
N VAL A 147 -10.84 -17.45 -3.70
CA VAL A 147 -10.22 -16.89 -2.49
C VAL A 147 -10.29 -17.91 -1.36
N SER A 148 -9.17 -18.12 -0.68
CA SER A 148 -9.06 -18.97 0.51
C SER A 148 -8.51 -18.17 1.70
N LEU A 149 -9.09 -18.36 2.88
CA LEU A 149 -8.58 -17.78 4.12
C LEU A 149 -7.39 -18.60 4.61
N VAL A 150 -6.29 -17.94 4.97
CA VAL A 150 -5.10 -18.58 5.55
C VAL A 150 -5.10 -18.26 7.03
N GLY A 151 -5.38 -19.27 7.86
CA GLY A 151 -5.44 -19.16 9.33
C GLY A 151 -4.07 -18.92 9.96
#